data_AF-A0A1Q7GH92-F1
#
_entry.id   AF-A0A1Q7GH92-F1
#
_cell.length_a   1.000
_cell.length_b   1.000
_cell.length_c   1.000
_cell.angle_alpha   90.00
_cell.angle_beta   90.00
_cell.angle_gamma   90.00
#
_symmetry.space_group_name_H-M   'P 1'
#
loop_
_entity.id
_entity.type
_entity.pdbx_description
1 polymer ?
#
loop_
_entity_poly.entity_id
_entity_poly.type
_entity_poly.pdbx_seq_one_letter_code
_entity_poly.pdbx_strand_id
1 'polypeptide(L)' 'MQQGLTGVRRAFRGRGIATALKVRTVEYARAHQYRQIKTENEIHNATMIAINDRFGFQRQPVWITFLKNLEG' A
#
# COMPACT_ATOMS: atom_id res chain seq x y z
N MET A 1 8.67 8.64 4.74
CA MET A 1 7.27 9.09 4.68
C MET A 1 6.32 7.91 4.79
N GLN A 2 5.12 8.13 5.30
CA GLN A 2 4.04 7.13 5.32
C GLN A 2 3.17 7.32 4.08
N GLN A 3 2.91 6.26 3.34
CA GLN A 3 1.93 6.22 2.25
C GLN A 3 0.64 5.57 2.77
N GLY A 4 -0.46 6.33 2.75
CA GLY A 4 -1.81 5.84 3.08
C GLY A 4 -2.44 5.01 1.95
N LEU A 5 -3.76 4.76 2.00
CA LEU A 5 -4.44 3.90 1.03
C LEU A 5 -4.28 4.37 -0.43
N THR A 6 -4.02 3.43 -1.33
CA THR A 6 -4.13 3.64 -2.79
C THR A 6 -5.37 2.92 -3.30
N GLY A 7 -6.34 3.67 -3.80
CA GLY A 7 -7.62 3.15 -4.30
C GLY A 7 -7.83 3.46 -5.78
N VAL A 8 -8.43 2.51 -6.51
CA VAL A 8 -8.90 2.70 -7.88
C VAL A 8 -10.36 2.29 -7.97
N ARG A 9 -11.20 3.19 -8.50
CA ARG A 9 -12.62 2.94 -8.78
C ARG A 9 -12.77 1.67 -9.62
N ARG A 10 -13.77 0.84 -9.31
CA ARG A 10 -13.93 -0.51 -9.89
C ARG A 10 -13.89 -0.53 -11.43
N ALA A 11 -14.57 0.41 -12.07
CA ALA A 11 -14.64 0.54 -13.53
C ALA A 11 -13.28 0.83 -14.22
N PHE A 12 -12.26 1.22 -13.46
CA PHE A 12 -10.94 1.62 -13.99
C PHE A 12 -9.80 0.69 -13.55
N ARG A 13 -10.12 -0.42 -12.88
CA ARG A 13 -9.12 -1.43 -12.47
C ARG A 13 -8.56 -2.18 -13.67
N GLY A 14 -7.40 -2.83 -13.50
CA GLY A 14 -6.72 -3.58 -14.57
C GLY A 14 -5.97 -2.72 -15.60
N ARG A 15 -5.94 -1.40 -15.41
CA ARG A 15 -5.34 -0.43 -16.35
C ARG A 15 -4.01 0.18 -15.86
N GLY A 16 -3.39 -0.40 -14.84
CA GLY A 16 -2.13 0.10 -14.28
C GLY A 16 -2.22 1.40 -13.45
N ILE A 17 -3.41 1.94 -13.20
CA ILE A 17 -3.59 3.23 -12.49
C ILE A 17 -2.97 3.22 -11.08
N ALA A 18 -3.15 2.14 -10.31
CA ALA A 18 -2.57 2.04 -8.97
C ALA A 18 -1.03 2.07 -9.00
N THR A 19 -0.42 1.46 -10.01
CA THR A 19 1.03 1.52 -10.24
C THR A 19 1.46 2.94 -10.56
N ALA A 20 0.77 3.63 -11.48
CA ALA A 20 1.08 5.03 -11.81
C ALA A 20 1.01 5.95 -10.58
N LEU A 21 0.01 5.78 -9.71
CA LEU A 21 -0.12 6.53 -8.45
C LEU A 21 1.07 6.26 -7.50
N LYS A 22 1.53 5.01 -7.40
CA LYS A 22 2.71 4.67 -6.60
C LYS A 22 4.02 5.21 -7.19
N VAL A 23 4.17 5.25 -8.53
CA VAL A 23 5.31 5.93 -9.17
C VAL A 23 5.34 7.41 -8.76
N ARG A 24 4.21 8.11 -8.84
CA ARG A 24 4.12 9.52 -8.40
C ARG A 24 4.49 9.69 -6.93
N THR A 25 4.12 8.74 -6.09
CA THR A 25 4.49 8.73 -4.66
C THR A 25 6.01 8.61 -4.48
N VAL A 26 6.68 7.75 -5.26
CA VAL A 26 8.15 7.61 -5.24
C VAL A 26 8.83 8.88 -5.75
N GLU A 27 8.33 9.48 -6.84
CA GLU A 27 8.83 10.76 -7.37
C GLU A 27 8.75 11.87 -6.31
N TYR A 28 7.58 12.00 -5.66
CA TYR A 28 7.38 12.94 -4.56
C TYR A 28 8.37 12.69 -3.43
N ALA A 29 8.57 11.42 -3.04
CA ALA A 29 9.48 11.04 -1.97
C ALA A 29 10.92 11.50 -2.27
N ARG A 30 11.37 11.27 -3.50
CA ARG A 30 12.71 11.65 -3.97
C ARG A 30 12.88 13.16 -4.00
N ALA A 31 11.91 13.90 -4.54
CA ALA A 31 11.94 15.35 -4.61
C ALA A 31 12.03 16.03 -3.23
N HIS A 32 11.47 15.39 -2.20
CA HIS A 32 11.50 15.87 -0.81
C HIS A 32 12.53 15.15 0.06
N GLN A 33 13.51 14.48 -0.56
CA GLN A 33 14.66 13.86 0.12
C GLN A 33 14.28 12.82 1.19
N TYR A 34 13.13 12.17 1.06
CA TYR A 34 12.77 11.07 1.95
C TYR A 34 13.64 9.84 1.65
N ARG A 35 14.26 9.29 2.71
CA ARG A 35 15.10 8.08 2.61
C ARG A 35 14.32 6.77 2.56
N GLN A 36 13.05 6.78 2.99
CA GLN A 36 12.22 5.59 3.09
C GLN A 36 10.73 5.92 2.87
N ILE A 37 10.01 4.97 2.31
CA ILE A 37 8.54 4.97 2.20
C ILE A 37 8.05 3.74 2.96
N LYS A 38 7.06 3.93 3.82
CA LYS A 38 6.34 2.83 4.50
C LYS A 38 4.88 2.84 4.07
N THR A 39 4.31 1.65 3.92
CA THR A 39 2.89 1.43 3.61
C THR A 39 2.41 0.19 4.34
N GLU A 40 1.11 0.14 4.59
CA GLU A 40 0.43 -1.03 5.13
C GLU A 40 -0.57 -1.55 4.11
N ASN A 41 -0.87 -2.84 4.17
CA ASN A 41 -1.94 -3.49 3.42
C ASN A 41 -2.47 -4.66 4.24
N GLU A 42 -3.73 -5.01 4.00
CA GLU A 42 -4.32 -6.24 4.50
C GLU A 42 -3.59 -7.44 3.85
N ILE A 43 -3.35 -8.52 4.61
CA ILE A 43 -2.46 -9.63 4.22
C ILE A 43 -3.03 -10.52 3.11
N HIS A 44 -4.36 -10.54 2.93
CA HIS A 44 -5.04 -11.29 1.88
C HIS A 44 -5.27 -10.45 0.61
N ASN A 45 -4.87 -9.18 0.59
CA ASN A 45 -4.92 -8.33 -0.60
C ASN A 45 -3.76 -8.65 -1.57
N ALA A 46 -3.84 -9.81 -2.23
CA ALA A 46 -2.83 -10.29 -3.17
C ALA A 46 -2.51 -9.30 -4.29
N THR A 47 -3.49 -8.51 -4.74
CA THR A 47 -3.27 -7.49 -5.78
C THR A 47 -2.35 -6.37 -5.29
N MET A 48 -2.58 -5.85 -4.08
CA MET A 48 -1.73 -4.79 -3.53
C MET A 48 -0.33 -5.32 -3.16
N ILE A 49 -0.25 -6.56 -2.68
CA ILE A 49 1.03 -7.24 -2.40
C ILE A 49 1.86 -7.33 -3.69
N ALA A 50 1.28 -7.82 -4.79
CA ALA A 50 1.99 -7.94 -6.06
C ALA A 50 2.49 -6.59 -6.60
N ILE A 51 1.75 -5.50 -6.36
CA ILE A 51 2.20 -4.16 -6.70
C ILE A 51 3.38 -3.76 -5.81
N ASN A 52 3.26 -3.90 -4.49
CA ASN A 52 4.32 -3.55 -3.53
C ASN A 52 5.63 -4.33 -3.80
N ASP A 53 5.53 -5.62 -4.09
CA ASP A 53 6.67 -6.47 -4.42
C ASP A 53 7.40 -5.96 -5.68
N ARG A 54 6.66 -5.52 -6.72
CA ARG A 54 7.26 -4.91 -7.94
C ARG A 54 7.97 -3.59 -7.67
N PHE A 55 7.55 -2.83 -6.65
CA PHE A 55 8.24 -1.61 -6.22
C PHE A 55 9.43 -1.88 -5.29
N GLY A 56 9.69 -3.14 -4.93
CA GLY A 56 10.80 -3.52 -4.05
C GLY A 56 10.53 -3.24 -2.56
N PHE A 57 9.27 -3.10 -2.15
CA PHE A 57 8.95 -3.02 -0.72
C PHE A 57 9.38 -4.30 -0.02
N GLN A 58 10.01 -4.14 1.15
CA GLN A 58 10.38 -5.25 1.99
C GLN A 58 9.30 -5.48 3.05
N ARG A 59 8.95 -6.74 3.28
CA ARG A 59 7.99 -7.12 4.31
C ARG A 59 8.54 -6.77 5.69
N GLN A 60 7.65 -6.36 6.57
CA GLN A 60 7.91 -6.04 7.98
C GLN A 60 7.02 -6.93 8.85
N PRO A 61 7.24 -7.00 10.17
CA PRO A 61 6.35 -7.72 11.08
C PRO A 61 4.88 -7.34 10.85
N VAL A 62 4.01 -8.35 10.89
CA VAL A 62 2.58 -8.16 10.66
C VAL A 62 1.90 -7.58 11.89
N TRP A 63 0.84 -6.81 11.66
CA TRP A 63 -0.08 -6.40 12.71
C TRP A 63 -1.17 -7.45 12.85
N ILE A 64 -1.47 -7.86 14.08
CA ILE A 64 -2.57 -8.77 14.41
C ILE A 64 -3.59 -7.96 15.20
N THR A 65 -4.84 -7.93 14.72
CA THR A 65 -5.94 -7.23 15.37
C THR A 65 -6.86 -8.24 16.05
N PHE A 66 -7.10 -8.06 17.35
CA PHE A 66 -8.07 -8.84 18.11
C PHE A 66 -9.37 -8.05 18.25
N LEU A 67 -10.50 -8.72 18.11
CA LEU A 67 -11.82 -8.13 18.31
C LEU A 67 -12.57 -8.97 19.35
N LYS A 68 -13.14 -8.29 20.35
CA LYS A 68 -14.06 -8.88 21.33
C LYS A 68 -15.44 -8.26 21.10
N ASN A 69 -16.44 -9.08 20.82
CA ASN A 69 -17.81 -8.62 20.85
C ASN A 69 -18.24 -8.47 22.32
N LEU A 70 -18.78 -7.30 22.67
CA LEU A 70 -19.28 -6.99 24.01
C LEU A 70 -20.81 -7.11 24.09
N GLU A 71 -21.47 -7.41 22.98
CA GLU A 71 -22.90 -7.70 22.96
C GLU A 71 -23.13 -9.10 23.54
N GLY A 72 -23.61 -9.12 24.78
CA GLY A 72 -23.95 -10.30 25.58
C GLY A 72 -24.46 -9.89 26.95
#